data_AF-A0A915CXK1-F1
#
_entry.id   AF-A0A915CXK1-F1
#
_cell.length_a   1.000
_cell.length_b   1.000
_cell.length_c   1.000
_cell.angle_alpha   90.00
_cell.angle_beta   90.00
_cell.angle_gamma   90.00
#
_symmetry.space_group_name_H-M   'P 1'
#
loop_
_entity.id
_entity.type
_entity.pdbx_description
1 polymer ?
#
loop_
_entity_poly.entity_id
_entity_poly.type
_entity_poly.pdbx_seq_one_letter_code
_entity_poly.pdbx_strand_id
1 'polypeptide(L)'
;MRRSFFPVNQKSTKNSVTSWRPVPIYTAPDHLIKPTSFDCPKYNKLREAIMPAIIANISSKYDSFFKYLGNVSGFGDSISFEQVLQIYDISREIANGLPQPDWVYKIWKEYDGNSTLELLKEMQRLRRFHENSHENFSYLRGGFLLGEWLTRLKNVTKGIQYPPTKMALYSSHDGTLQALMHILEVSNYQLIPYAACIFMEVYKNKQNDYEIELYLRDSDGNLDVIIPYNCTFPCPLNEFLQTYEPKAIFSFRRLAQECELKNCLNEASVSGSKGLLNKNDD
;
A
#
# COMPACT_ATOMS: atom_id res chain seq x y z
N MET A 1 -8.25 8.13 12.42
CA MET A 1 -7.33 7.27 13.22
C MET A 1 -6.86 7.95 14.52
N ARG A 2 -6.04 9.03 14.50
CA ARG A 2 -5.38 9.54 15.72
C ARG A 2 -6.30 10.09 16.84
N ARG A 3 -7.48 10.65 16.51
CA ARG A 3 -8.44 11.12 17.52
C ARG A 3 -8.89 10.00 18.48
N SER A 4 -9.05 8.79 17.97
CA SER A 4 -9.47 7.63 18.77
C SER A 4 -8.28 6.94 19.47
N PHE A 5 -7.07 7.01 18.90
CA PHE A 5 -5.85 6.45 19.49
C PHE A 5 -5.34 7.24 20.70
N PHE A 6 -5.52 8.56 20.70
CA PHE A 6 -5.07 9.45 21.77
C PHE A 6 -6.24 10.29 22.32
N PRO A 7 -7.23 9.67 22.98
CA PRO A 7 -8.35 10.40 23.55
C PRO A 7 -7.89 11.31 24.70
N VAL A 8 -8.57 12.44 24.88
CA VAL A 8 -8.33 13.32 26.03
C VAL A 8 -8.99 12.71 27.26
N ASN A 9 -8.20 12.40 28.30
CA ASN A 9 -8.74 12.04 29.61
C ASN A 9 -9.39 13.27 30.25
N GLN A 10 -10.66 13.18 30.67
CA GLN A 10 -11.40 14.29 31.31
C GLN A 10 -10.69 14.89 32.54
N LYS A 11 -9.77 14.14 33.18
CA LYS A 11 -8.99 14.62 34.32
C LYS A 11 -7.88 15.62 33.97
N SER A 12 -7.49 15.77 32.70
CA SER A 12 -6.37 16.63 32.30
C SER A 12 -6.75 17.99 31.70
N THR A 13 -8.05 18.30 31.54
CA THR A 13 -8.47 19.57 30.94
C THR A 13 -9.59 20.22 31.75
N LYS A 14 -9.21 21.08 32.72
CA LYS A 14 -10.17 21.89 33.49
C LYS A 14 -10.97 22.89 32.65
N ASN A 15 -10.58 23.16 31.39
CA ASN A 15 -11.15 24.23 30.54
C ASN A 15 -11.26 23.89 29.02
N SER A 16 -11.25 22.62 28.57
CA SER A 16 -11.39 22.34 27.12
C SER A 16 -12.83 21.96 26.74
N VAL A 17 -13.43 22.76 25.85
CA VAL A 17 -14.77 22.52 25.26
C VAL A 17 -14.76 21.30 24.32
N THR A 18 -13.59 20.82 23.92
CA THR A 18 -13.42 19.70 22.99
C THR A 18 -12.57 18.58 23.61
N SER A 19 -12.95 17.33 23.32
CA SER A 19 -12.27 16.09 23.74
C SER A 19 -11.12 15.69 22.80
N TRP A 20 -10.44 16.68 22.20
CA TRP A 20 -9.46 16.49 21.14
C TRP A 20 -8.11 17.11 21.51
N ARG A 21 -7.02 16.45 21.09
CA ARG A 21 -5.64 16.92 21.24
C ARG A 21 -4.93 16.94 19.88
N PRO A 22 -4.16 17.99 19.55
CA PRO A 22 -3.31 17.97 18.36
C PRO A 22 -2.20 16.92 18.49
N VAL A 23 -2.04 16.10 17.46
CA VAL A 23 -0.94 15.14 17.32
C VAL A 23 -0.24 15.42 15.98
N PRO A 24 1.06 15.74 15.96
CA PRO A 24 1.75 16.24 14.76
C PRO A 24 1.79 15.21 13.64
N ILE A 25 1.29 15.57 12.46
CA ILE A 25 1.33 14.74 11.24
C ILE A 25 2.46 15.27 10.36
N TYR A 26 3.42 14.40 10.07
CA TYR A 26 4.51 14.70 9.15
C TYR A 26 4.16 14.12 7.77
N THR A 27 4.51 14.86 6.73
CA THR A 27 4.48 14.35 5.35
C THR A 27 5.73 13.52 5.11
N ALA A 28 5.61 12.47 4.30
CA ALA A 28 6.73 11.65 3.86
C ALA A 28 6.84 11.73 2.33
N PRO A 29 8.03 11.44 1.76
CA PRO A 29 8.20 11.40 0.31
C PRO A 29 7.31 10.35 -0.36
N ASP A 30 6.87 10.64 -1.59
CA ASP A 30 6.00 9.75 -2.38
C ASP A 30 6.61 8.35 -2.58
N HIS A 31 7.93 8.25 -2.77
CA HIS A 31 8.60 6.95 -2.94
C HIS A 31 8.48 6.02 -1.71
N LEU A 32 8.13 6.55 -0.52
CA LEU A 32 7.89 5.77 0.69
C LEU A 32 6.40 5.46 0.90
N ILE A 33 5.52 6.46 0.80
CA ILE A 33 4.11 6.35 1.20
C ILE A 33 3.12 6.39 0.03
N LYS A 34 3.60 6.54 -1.21
CA LYS A 34 2.80 6.57 -2.43
C LYS A 34 3.64 6.03 -3.61
N PRO A 35 4.23 4.83 -3.48
CA PRO A 35 5.16 4.32 -4.46
C PRO A 35 4.54 4.19 -5.84
N THR A 36 3.23 4.05 -5.99
CA THR A 36 2.55 3.98 -7.30
C THR A 36 2.59 5.29 -8.09
N SER A 37 2.79 6.44 -7.44
CA SER A 37 2.96 7.75 -8.11
C SER A 37 4.41 8.16 -8.30
N PHE A 38 5.36 7.42 -7.74
CA PHE A 38 6.78 7.69 -7.93
C PHE A 38 7.19 7.41 -9.38
N ASP A 39 7.94 8.30 -10.02
CA ASP A 39 8.44 8.04 -11.36
C ASP A 39 9.62 7.05 -11.31
N CYS A 40 9.43 5.88 -11.91
CA CYS A 40 10.43 4.82 -11.96
C CYS A 40 10.52 4.31 -13.41
N PRO A 41 11.45 4.86 -14.22
CA PRO A 41 11.59 4.52 -15.63
C PRO A 41 11.69 3.01 -15.91
N LYS A 42 12.45 2.26 -15.10
CA LYS A 42 12.54 0.79 -15.25
C LYS A 42 11.18 0.12 -15.06
N TYR A 43 10.42 0.52 -14.03
CA TYR A 43 9.06 0.00 -13.81
C TYR A 43 8.15 0.34 -14.99
N ASN A 44 8.19 1.58 -15.47
CA ASN A 44 7.34 2.04 -16.58
C ASN A 44 7.61 1.23 -17.85
N LYS A 45 8.87 1.03 -18.23
CA LYS A 45 9.27 0.19 -19.37
C LYS A 45 8.78 -1.25 -19.24
N LEU A 46 8.96 -1.86 -18.06
CA LEU A 46 8.49 -3.23 -17.79
C LEU A 46 6.95 -3.31 -17.89
N ARG A 47 6.23 -2.32 -17.35
CA ARG A 47 4.78 -2.23 -17.44
C ARG A 47 4.31 -2.09 -18.89
N GLU A 48 4.96 -1.22 -19.67
CA GLU A 48 4.67 -1.02 -21.10
C GLU A 48 4.95 -2.26 -21.93
N ALA A 49 5.93 -3.08 -21.56
CA ALA A 49 6.23 -4.33 -22.26
C ALA A 49 5.23 -5.46 -21.93
N ILE A 50 4.71 -5.52 -20.70
CA ILE A 50 3.94 -6.68 -20.20
C ILE A 50 2.43 -6.42 -20.22
N MET A 51 1.97 -5.25 -19.75
CA MET A 51 0.55 -4.98 -19.54
C MET A 51 -0.30 -5.00 -20.82
N PRO A 52 0.17 -4.54 -22.00
CA PRO A 52 -0.66 -4.56 -23.20
C PRO A 52 -1.14 -5.97 -23.58
N ALA A 53 -0.29 -6.98 -23.47
CA ALA A 53 -0.66 -8.37 -23.76
C ALA A 53 -1.69 -8.92 -22.75
N ILE A 54 -1.50 -8.59 -21.47
CA ILE A 54 -2.44 -8.96 -20.40
C ILE A 54 -3.80 -8.29 -20.64
N ILE A 55 -3.81 -6.99 -20.93
CA ILE A 55 -5.02 -6.23 -21.20
C ILE A 55 -5.74 -6.79 -22.42
N ALA A 56 -5.01 -7.10 -23.51
CA ALA A 56 -5.60 -7.70 -24.70
C ALA A 56 -6.30 -9.05 -24.39
N ASN A 57 -5.67 -9.90 -23.57
CA ASN A 57 -6.25 -11.16 -23.14
C ASN A 57 -7.51 -10.96 -22.28
N ILE A 58 -7.48 -10.02 -21.33
CA ILE A 58 -8.65 -9.68 -20.49
C ILE A 58 -9.78 -9.13 -21.37
N SER A 59 -9.50 -8.13 -22.20
CA SER A 59 -10.49 -7.52 -23.08
C SER A 59 -11.11 -8.53 -24.05
N SER A 60 -10.32 -9.48 -24.56
CA SER A 60 -10.84 -10.56 -25.41
C SER A 60 -11.75 -11.52 -24.62
N LYS A 61 -11.39 -11.87 -23.38
CA LYS A 61 -12.21 -12.73 -22.51
C LYS A 61 -13.56 -12.08 -22.15
N TYR A 62 -13.55 -10.76 -21.93
CA TYR A 62 -14.72 -10.00 -21.50
C TYR A 62 -15.32 -9.12 -22.62
N ASP A 63 -15.16 -9.52 -23.89
CA ASP A 63 -15.54 -8.70 -25.06
C ASP A 63 -17.00 -8.26 -25.06
N SER A 64 -17.95 -9.17 -24.76
CA SER A 64 -19.38 -8.82 -24.71
C SER A 64 -19.69 -7.83 -23.59
N PHE A 65 -19.02 -7.96 -22.45
CA PHE A 65 -19.12 -7.03 -21.32
C PHE A 65 -18.57 -5.64 -21.69
N PHE A 66 -17.44 -5.57 -22.38
CA PHE A 66 -16.84 -4.30 -22.81
C PHE A 66 -17.74 -3.58 -23.81
N LYS A 67 -18.22 -4.28 -24.84
CA LYS A 67 -19.17 -3.72 -25.81
C LYS A 67 -20.44 -3.18 -25.13
N TYR A 68 -20.98 -3.93 -24.17
CA TYR A 68 -22.14 -3.47 -23.41
C TYR A 68 -21.85 -2.20 -22.61
N LEU A 69 -20.72 -2.17 -21.87
CA LEU A 69 -20.31 -0.98 -21.13
C LEU A 69 -20.13 0.22 -22.04
N GLY A 70 -19.52 0.04 -23.21
CA GLY A 70 -19.37 1.08 -24.23
C GLY A 70 -20.70 1.74 -24.61
N ASN A 71 -21.74 0.94 -24.82
CA ASN A 71 -23.08 1.42 -25.14
C ASN A 71 -23.76 2.15 -23.95
N VAL A 72 -23.78 1.54 -22.76
CA VAL A 72 -24.52 2.12 -21.61
C VAL A 72 -23.83 3.32 -20.96
N SER A 73 -22.50 3.44 -21.12
CA SER A 73 -21.71 4.57 -20.58
C SER A 73 -21.55 5.73 -21.56
N GLY A 74 -21.84 5.52 -22.85
CA GLY A 74 -21.63 6.51 -23.91
C GLY A 74 -20.18 6.58 -24.44
N PHE A 75 -19.28 5.69 -24.03
CA PHE A 75 -17.92 5.61 -24.61
C PHE A 75 -17.88 4.99 -26.01
N GLY A 76 -18.94 4.32 -26.44
CA GLY A 76 -19.07 3.69 -27.76
C GLY A 76 -18.36 2.35 -27.88
N ASP A 77 -18.32 1.80 -29.10
CA ASP A 77 -17.88 0.43 -29.38
C ASP A 77 -16.38 0.19 -29.11
N SER A 78 -15.59 1.26 -29.08
CA SER A 78 -14.13 1.22 -28.87
C SER A 78 -13.72 1.60 -27.44
N ILE A 79 -14.52 1.21 -26.44
CA ILE A 79 -14.20 1.48 -25.03
C ILE A 79 -12.89 0.78 -24.64
N SER A 80 -11.98 1.55 -24.06
CA SER A 80 -10.69 1.07 -23.57
C SER A 80 -10.79 0.42 -22.19
N PHE A 81 -9.81 -0.42 -21.86
CA PHE A 81 -9.68 -1.00 -20.52
C PHE A 81 -9.60 0.08 -19.43
N GLU A 82 -8.90 1.18 -19.67
CA GLU A 82 -8.80 2.28 -18.71
C GLU A 82 -10.13 3.00 -18.48
N GLN A 83 -10.96 3.15 -19.53
CA GLN A 83 -12.33 3.68 -19.37
C GLN A 83 -13.22 2.72 -18.57
N VAL A 84 -13.13 1.41 -18.81
CA VAL A 84 -13.85 0.41 -18.01
C VAL A 84 -13.47 0.50 -16.53
N LEU A 85 -12.18 0.69 -16.24
CA LEU A 85 -11.71 0.86 -14.87
C LEU A 85 -12.29 2.13 -14.23
N GLN A 86 -12.35 3.25 -14.96
CA GLN A 86 -12.94 4.50 -14.47
C GLN A 86 -14.43 4.34 -14.09
N ILE A 87 -15.19 3.53 -14.83
CA ILE A 87 -16.61 3.28 -14.52
C ILE A 87 -16.79 2.67 -13.12
N TYR A 88 -15.82 1.89 -12.61
CA TYR A 88 -15.93 1.30 -11.27
C TYR A 88 -16.01 2.32 -10.12
N ASP A 89 -15.67 3.59 -10.35
CA ASP A 89 -15.85 4.64 -9.34
C ASP A 89 -17.32 4.80 -8.90
N ILE A 90 -18.28 4.29 -9.68
CA ILE A 90 -19.69 4.12 -9.32
C ILE A 90 -19.91 3.37 -7.99
N SER A 91 -18.97 2.48 -7.62
CA SER A 91 -18.97 1.79 -6.33
C SER A 91 -18.98 2.75 -5.13
N ARG A 92 -18.37 3.94 -5.29
CA ARG A 92 -18.37 4.99 -4.28
C ARG A 92 -19.75 5.61 -4.11
N GLU A 93 -20.47 5.80 -5.20
CA GLU A 93 -21.84 6.31 -5.17
C GLU A 93 -22.78 5.31 -4.48
N ILE A 94 -22.66 4.03 -4.82
CA ILE A 94 -23.39 2.94 -4.17
C ILE A 94 -23.11 2.91 -2.66
N ALA A 95 -21.84 3.01 -2.26
CA ALA A 95 -21.45 3.04 -0.85
C ALA A 95 -22.04 4.22 -0.06
N ASN A 96 -22.47 5.29 -0.76
CA ASN A 96 -23.12 6.46 -0.17
C ASN A 96 -24.65 6.48 -0.39
N GLY A 97 -25.23 5.37 -0.85
CA GLY A 97 -26.68 5.23 -1.03
C GLY A 97 -27.25 6.06 -2.18
N LEU A 98 -26.42 6.47 -3.15
CA LEU A 98 -26.90 7.19 -4.32
C LEU A 98 -27.57 6.22 -5.30
N PRO A 99 -28.68 6.63 -5.94
CA PRO A 99 -29.41 5.76 -6.88
C PRO A 99 -28.54 5.45 -8.09
N GLN A 100 -28.63 4.20 -8.55
CA GLN A 100 -27.87 3.72 -9.70
C GLN A 100 -28.79 3.25 -10.82
N PRO A 101 -28.39 3.41 -12.08
CA PRO A 101 -29.14 2.88 -13.21
C PRO A 101 -29.11 1.35 -13.23
N ASP A 102 -30.17 0.74 -13.75
CA ASP A 102 -30.39 -0.73 -13.70
C ASP A 102 -29.25 -1.55 -14.33
N TRP A 103 -28.53 -0.99 -15.30
CA TRP A 103 -27.43 -1.67 -15.99
C TRP A 103 -26.29 -2.08 -15.04
N VAL A 104 -26.13 -1.39 -13.91
CA VAL A 104 -25.12 -1.68 -12.88
C VAL A 104 -25.34 -3.04 -12.21
N TYR A 105 -26.59 -3.49 -12.13
CA TYR A 105 -26.99 -4.73 -11.48
C TYR A 105 -27.32 -5.85 -12.46
N LYS A 106 -27.13 -5.63 -13.77
CA LYS A 106 -27.33 -6.66 -14.80
C LYS A 106 -26.44 -7.87 -14.49
N ILE A 107 -27.06 -9.07 -14.51
CA ILE A 107 -26.39 -10.35 -14.30
C ILE A 107 -25.90 -10.93 -15.63
N TRP A 108 -24.68 -11.48 -15.61
CA TRP A 108 -23.99 -12.08 -16.75
C TRP A 108 -23.80 -13.58 -16.54
N LYS A 109 -24.64 -14.40 -17.17
CA LYS A 109 -24.60 -15.87 -17.00
C LYS A 109 -23.32 -16.49 -17.57
N GLU A 110 -22.79 -15.90 -18.64
CA GLU A 110 -21.54 -16.28 -19.28
C GLU A 110 -20.29 -15.98 -18.43
N TYR A 111 -20.43 -15.16 -17.39
CA TYR A 111 -19.36 -14.78 -16.48
C TYR A 111 -19.68 -15.21 -15.05
N ASP A 112 -20.01 -16.50 -14.90
CA ASP A 112 -20.29 -17.16 -13.61
C ASP A 112 -21.44 -16.55 -12.81
N GLY A 113 -22.38 -15.88 -13.50
CA GLY A 113 -23.52 -15.21 -12.85
C GLY A 113 -23.15 -13.92 -12.12
N ASN A 114 -21.97 -13.35 -12.37
CA ASN A 114 -21.57 -12.07 -11.80
C ASN A 114 -22.42 -10.92 -12.36
N SER A 115 -22.69 -9.94 -11.51
CA SER A 115 -23.27 -8.65 -11.90
C SER A 115 -22.26 -7.76 -12.63
N THR A 116 -22.74 -6.75 -13.37
CA THR A 116 -21.89 -5.71 -13.97
C THR A 116 -20.95 -5.10 -12.93
N LEU A 117 -21.45 -4.77 -11.73
CA LEU A 117 -20.63 -4.21 -10.64
C LEU A 117 -19.52 -5.17 -10.19
N GLU A 118 -19.81 -6.46 -10.06
CA GLU A 118 -18.81 -7.48 -9.69
C GLU A 118 -17.75 -7.65 -10.79
N LEU A 119 -18.15 -7.60 -12.06
CA LEU A 119 -17.21 -7.63 -13.19
C LEU A 119 -16.34 -6.37 -13.25
N LEU A 120 -16.90 -5.18 -12.99
CA LEU A 120 -16.11 -3.94 -12.88
C LEU A 120 -15.08 -4.03 -11.74
N LYS A 121 -15.50 -4.57 -10.58
CA LYS A 121 -14.61 -4.84 -9.45
C LYS A 121 -13.51 -5.83 -9.83
N GLU A 122 -13.85 -6.87 -10.57
CA GLU A 122 -12.90 -7.87 -11.05
C GLU A 122 -11.87 -7.25 -12.01
N MET A 123 -12.27 -6.34 -12.91
CA MET A 123 -11.33 -5.64 -13.79
C MET A 123 -10.30 -4.84 -13.00
N GLN A 124 -10.75 -4.15 -11.95
CA GLN A 124 -9.87 -3.43 -11.02
C GLN A 124 -8.93 -4.37 -10.28
N ARG A 125 -9.44 -5.50 -9.78
CA ARG A 125 -8.66 -6.53 -9.09
C ARG A 125 -7.57 -7.10 -10.01
N LEU A 126 -7.92 -7.45 -11.25
CA LEU A 126 -6.99 -7.97 -12.25
C LEU A 126 -5.91 -6.96 -12.61
N ARG A 127 -6.27 -5.68 -12.86
CA ARG A 127 -5.27 -4.61 -13.10
C ARG A 127 -4.28 -4.56 -11.94
N ARG A 128 -4.79 -4.42 -10.72
CA ARG A 128 -4.01 -4.26 -9.50
C ARG A 128 -3.10 -5.44 -9.21
N PHE A 129 -3.61 -6.66 -9.41
CA PHE A 129 -2.85 -7.89 -9.29
C PHE A 129 -1.65 -7.87 -10.26
N HIS A 130 -1.88 -7.63 -11.54
CA HIS A 130 -0.81 -7.66 -12.55
C HIS A 130 0.21 -6.51 -12.39
N GLU A 131 -0.19 -5.37 -11.84
CA GLU A 131 0.72 -4.25 -11.53
C GLU A 131 1.74 -4.56 -10.42
N ASN A 132 1.56 -5.67 -9.68
CA ASN A 132 2.42 -6.08 -8.56
C ASN A 132 2.81 -7.57 -8.58
N SER A 133 2.28 -8.39 -9.49
CA SER A 133 2.48 -9.85 -9.48
C SER A 133 3.85 -10.30 -9.97
N HIS A 134 4.60 -9.43 -10.65
CA HIS A 134 5.95 -9.73 -11.11
C HIS A 134 6.97 -9.32 -10.04
N GLU A 135 7.96 -10.16 -9.75
CA GLU A 135 8.98 -9.91 -8.71
C GLU A 135 9.64 -8.52 -8.84
N ASN A 136 10.04 -8.15 -10.06
CA ASN A 136 10.55 -6.81 -10.37
C ASN A 136 9.57 -5.67 -10.04
N PHE A 137 8.25 -5.86 -10.21
CA PHE A 137 7.27 -4.82 -9.88
C PHE A 137 7.15 -4.61 -8.39
N SER A 138 6.97 -5.69 -7.62
CA SER A 138 6.88 -5.60 -6.17
C SER A 138 8.19 -5.12 -5.55
N TYR A 139 9.35 -5.49 -6.11
CA TYR A 139 10.65 -4.97 -5.69
C TYR A 139 10.76 -3.45 -5.89
N LEU A 140 10.44 -2.94 -7.09
CA LEU A 140 10.55 -1.51 -7.42
C LEU A 140 9.52 -0.62 -6.69
N ARG A 141 8.34 -1.16 -6.35
CA ARG A 141 7.26 -0.40 -5.68
C ARG A 141 7.19 -0.63 -4.17
N GLY A 142 7.47 -1.84 -3.70
CA GLY A 142 7.36 -2.23 -2.29
C GLY A 142 8.70 -2.29 -1.54
N GLY A 143 9.82 -2.47 -2.26
CA GLY A 143 11.13 -2.71 -1.66
C GLY A 143 11.64 -1.57 -0.78
N PHE A 144 11.34 -0.33 -1.15
CA PHE A 144 11.77 0.82 -0.35
C PHE A 144 11.04 0.92 1.00
N LEU A 145 9.73 0.71 1.00
CA LEU A 145 8.93 0.67 2.24
C LEU A 145 9.35 -0.51 3.13
N LEU A 146 9.62 -1.67 2.53
CA LEU A 146 10.17 -2.82 3.25
C LEU A 146 11.54 -2.47 3.87
N GLY A 147 12.41 -1.77 3.14
CA GLY A 147 13.69 -1.28 3.65
C GLY A 147 13.55 -0.37 4.87
N GLU A 148 12.57 0.53 4.87
CA GLU A 148 12.24 1.37 6.04
C GLU A 148 11.76 0.52 7.23
N TRP A 149 10.90 -0.47 6.99
CA TRP A 149 10.42 -1.40 8.03
C TRP A 149 11.58 -2.18 8.66
N LEU A 150 12.45 -2.77 7.84
CA LEU A 150 13.60 -3.54 8.30
C LEU A 150 14.65 -2.67 8.99
N THR A 151 14.84 -1.43 8.53
CA THR A 151 15.74 -0.47 9.19
C THR A 151 15.25 -0.15 10.61
N ARG A 152 13.94 0.08 10.77
CA ARG A 152 13.34 0.29 12.09
C ARG A 152 13.45 -0.94 12.97
N LEU A 153 13.14 -2.12 12.42
CA LEU A 153 13.26 -3.39 13.13
C LEU A 153 14.69 -3.56 13.69
N LYS A 154 15.71 -3.40 12.84
CA LYS A 154 17.13 -3.48 13.23
C LYS A 154 17.52 -2.46 14.30
N ASN A 155 17.00 -1.22 14.23
CA ASN A 155 17.30 -0.20 15.22
C ASN A 155 16.67 -0.52 16.58
N VAL A 156 15.40 -0.96 16.58
CA VAL A 156 14.68 -1.38 17.79
C VAL A 156 15.40 -2.56 18.45
N THR A 157 15.82 -3.57 17.66
CA THR A 157 16.45 -4.77 18.20
C THR A 157 17.84 -4.52 18.78
N LYS A 158 18.56 -3.52 18.24
CA LYS A 158 19.85 -3.04 18.76
C LYS A 158 19.73 -2.04 19.92
N GLY A 159 18.52 -1.68 20.32
CA GLY A 159 18.29 -0.65 21.35
C GLY A 159 18.70 0.77 20.93
N ILE A 160 18.83 1.02 19.62
CA ILE A 160 19.15 2.34 19.07
C ILE A 160 17.87 3.17 19.09
N GLN A 161 17.92 4.33 19.75
CA GLN A 161 16.77 5.25 19.77
C GLN A 161 16.57 5.88 18.39
N TYR A 162 15.54 5.42 17.68
CA TYR A 162 15.13 5.95 16.39
C TYR A 162 13.68 6.45 16.48
N PRO A 163 13.44 7.78 16.63
CA PRO A 163 12.10 8.31 16.77
C PRO A 163 11.25 8.08 15.51
N PRO A 164 9.94 7.75 15.65
CA PRO A 164 9.25 7.35 16.87
C PRO A 164 9.67 5.95 17.36
N THR A 165 9.87 5.81 18.68
CA THR A 165 10.48 4.61 19.30
C THR A 165 9.51 3.47 19.61
N LYS A 166 8.21 3.74 19.73
CA LYS A 166 7.19 2.73 20.07
C LYS A 166 6.28 2.36 18.91
N MET A 167 5.92 3.34 18.07
CA MET A 167 4.94 3.14 17.01
C MET A 167 5.21 4.13 15.88
N ALA A 168 5.38 3.62 14.66
CA ALA A 168 5.41 4.41 13.43
C ALA A 168 4.11 4.15 12.66
N LEU A 169 3.37 5.21 12.33
CA LEU A 169 2.12 5.12 11.59
C LEU A 169 2.29 5.76 10.22
N TYR A 170 2.14 4.95 9.17
CA TYR A 170 2.16 5.39 7.78
C TYR A 170 0.73 5.46 7.25
N SER A 171 0.21 6.66 7.03
CA SER A 171 -1.06 6.85 6.33
C SER A 171 -0.76 6.90 4.84
N SER A 172 -1.39 6.02 4.07
CA SER A 172 -1.00 5.74 2.69
C SER A 172 -2.20 5.27 1.85
N HIS A 173 -1.94 4.67 0.69
CA HIS A 173 -2.92 4.27 -0.32
C HIS A 173 -2.97 2.74 -0.49
N ASP A 174 -4.08 2.25 -1.07
CA ASP A 174 -4.31 0.86 -1.48
C ASP A 174 -3.09 0.25 -2.20
N GLY A 175 -2.55 0.94 -3.20
CA GLY A 175 -1.41 0.46 -3.99
C GLY A 175 -0.11 0.33 -3.19
N THR A 176 0.01 1.04 -2.06
CA THR A 176 1.19 0.95 -1.18
C THR A 176 1.13 -0.31 -0.32
N LEU A 177 -0.05 -0.57 0.27
CA LEU A 177 -0.30 -1.81 1.00
C LEU A 177 -0.17 -3.00 0.06
N GLN A 178 -0.72 -2.91 -1.15
CA GLN A 178 -0.60 -3.97 -2.14
C GLN A 178 0.86 -4.25 -2.54
N ALA A 179 1.65 -3.23 -2.85
CA ALA A 179 3.07 -3.41 -3.18
C ALA A 179 3.84 -4.05 -2.02
N LEU A 180 3.55 -3.64 -0.78
CA LEU A 180 4.16 -4.21 0.43
C LEU A 180 3.74 -5.67 0.65
N MET A 181 2.46 -5.99 0.51
CA MET A 181 1.95 -7.37 0.66
C MET A 181 2.48 -8.30 -0.42
N HIS A 182 2.66 -7.80 -1.65
CA HIS A 182 3.26 -8.58 -2.73
C HIS A 182 4.74 -8.89 -2.47
N ILE A 183 5.54 -7.92 -2.01
CA ILE A 183 6.96 -8.17 -1.71
C ILE A 183 7.16 -9.03 -0.46
N LEU A 184 6.22 -8.95 0.49
CA LEU A 184 6.16 -9.84 1.64
C LEU A 184 5.68 -11.26 1.28
N GLU A 185 5.16 -11.47 0.07
CA GLU A 185 4.57 -12.73 -0.43
C GLU A 185 3.32 -13.20 0.34
N VAL A 186 2.52 -12.24 0.82
CA VAL A 186 1.34 -12.48 1.67
C VAL A 186 0.06 -11.88 1.06
N SER A 187 0.12 -11.46 -0.20
CA SER A 187 -1.02 -10.95 -0.95
C SER A 187 -2.06 -12.05 -1.17
N ASN A 188 -3.32 -11.79 -0.81
CA ASN A 188 -4.47 -12.65 -1.10
C ASN A 188 -5.10 -12.35 -2.47
N TYR A 189 -4.45 -11.52 -3.29
CA TYR A 189 -4.87 -11.11 -4.63
C TYR A 189 -6.22 -10.37 -4.68
N GLN A 190 -6.70 -9.87 -3.53
CA GLN A 190 -7.89 -9.03 -3.44
C GLN A 190 -7.52 -7.55 -3.45
N LEU A 191 -8.52 -6.71 -3.75
CA LEU A 191 -8.38 -5.26 -3.59
C LEU A 191 -8.26 -4.91 -2.11
N ILE A 192 -7.39 -3.96 -1.78
CA ILE A 192 -7.25 -3.46 -0.42
C ILE A 192 -8.47 -2.60 -0.08
N PRO A 193 -9.26 -2.94 0.95
CA PRO A 193 -10.48 -2.22 1.26
C PRO A 193 -10.16 -0.96 2.10
N TYR A 194 -11.15 -0.08 2.27
CA TYR A 194 -10.95 1.18 3.00
C TYR A 194 -10.54 0.95 4.45
N ALA A 195 -9.61 1.76 4.94
CA ALA A 195 -9.09 1.67 6.30
C ALA A 195 -8.42 0.32 6.67
N ALA A 196 -8.11 -0.52 5.67
CA ALA A 196 -7.27 -1.68 5.88
C ALA A 196 -5.88 -1.26 6.40
N CYS A 197 -5.27 -2.10 7.22
CA CYS A 197 -3.98 -1.82 7.84
C CYS A 197 -3.17 -3.10 7.97
N ILE A 198 -1.88 -3.02 7.65
CA ILE A 198 -0.91 -4.07 7.94
C ILE A 198 -0.02 -3.61 9.09
N PHE A 199 0.15 -4.48 10.08
CA PHE A 199 0.95 -4.24 11.27
C PHE A 199 2.17 -5.14 11.25
N MET A 200 3.27 -4.62 11.78
CA MET A 200 4.45 -5.39 12.16
C MET A 200 4.76 -5.08 13.61
N GLU A 201 4.59 -6.08 14.46
CA GLU A 201 4.84 -5.98 15.89
C GLU A 201 6.14 -6.70 16.23
N VAL A 202 6.89 -6.15 17.18
CA VAL A 202 8.20 -6.65 17.59
C VAL A 202 8.14 -6.97 19.07
N TYR A 203 8.31 -8.25 19.39
CA TYR A 203 8.23 -8.79 20.73
C TYR A 203 9.60 -9.26 21.22
N LYS A 204 9.76 -9.33 22.55
CA LYS A 204 10.82 -10.08 23.20
C LYS A 204 10.21 -11.27 23.92
N ASN A 205 10.69 -12.47 23.63
CA ASN A 205 10.26 -13.66 24.34
C ASN A 205 10.94 -13.78 25.72
N LYS A 206 10.63 -14.86 26.46
CA LYS A 206 11.16 -15.10 27.81
C LYS A 206 12.69 -15.31 27.83
N GLN A 207 13.28 -15.66 26.70
CA GLN A 207 14.70 -15.88 26.49
C GLN A 207 15.43 -14.59 26.08
N ASN A 208 14.72 -13.45 25.99
CA ASN A 208 15.18 -12.17 25.44
C ASN A 208 15.51 -12.18 23.94
N ASP A 209 15.05 -13.18 23.21
CA ASP A 209 15.13 -13.19 21.75
C ASP A 209 13.97 -12.39 21.16
N TYR A 210 14.19 -11.82 19.98
CA TYR A 210 13.20 -11.00 19.29
C TYR A 210 12.35 -11.85 18.34
N GLU A 211 11.04 -11.60 18.37
CA GLU A 211 10.02 -12.26 17.56
C GLU A 211 9.18 -11.20 16.83
N ILE A 212 8.77 -11.50 15.60
CA ILE A 212 8.01 -10.62 14.72
C ILE A 212 6.64 -11.24 14.46
N GLU A 213 5.61 -10.44 14.59
CA GLU A 213 4.25 -10.80 14.24
C GLU A 213 3.73 -9.82 13.20
N LEU A 214 3.12 -10.37 12.14
CA LEU A 214 2.47 -9.59 11.10
C LEU A 214 0.97 -9.79 11.18
N TYR A 215 0.21 -8.72 11.03
CA TYR A 215 -1.24 -8.77 11.03
C TYR A 215 -1.83 -7.95 9.89
N LEU A 216 -2.94 -8.41 9.32
CA LEU A 216 -3.76 -7.65 8.39
C LEU A 216 -5.13 -7.39 9.03
N ARG A 217 -5.50 -6.12 9.13
CA ARG A 217 -6.85 -5.72 9.54
C ARG A 217 -7.63 -5.22 8.34
N ASP A 218 -8.84 -5.74 8.18
CA ASP A 218 -9.78 -5.31 7.14
C ASP A 218 -10.69 -4.14 7.59
N SER A 219 -11.66 -3.80 6.74
CA SER A 219 -12.64 -2.73 7.02
C SER A 219 -13.64 -3.09 8.12
N ASP A 220 -13.98 -4.36 8.26
CA ASP A 220 -14.93 -4.87 9.26
C ASP A 220 -14.27 -5.01 10.65
N GLY A 221 -12.94 -4.91 10.68
CA GLY A 221 -12.14 -4.98 11.89
C GLY A 221 -11.67 -6.39 12.23
N ASN A 222 -11.84 -7.34 11.32
CA ASN A 222 -11.21 -8.66 11.43
C ASN A 222 -9.70 -8.48 11.39
N LEU A 223 -8.99 -9.28 12.17
CA LEU A 223 -7.53 -9.23 12.29
C LEU A 223 -6.96 -10.61 11.96
N ASP A 224 -6.38 -10.72 10.77
CA ASP A 224 -5.76 -11.94 10.29
C ASP A 224 -4.27 -11.96 10.65
N VAL A 225 -3.80 -13.11 11.14
CA VAL A 225 -2.37 -13.36 11.32
C VAL A 225 -1.75 -13.65 9.96
N ILE A 226 -0.67 -12.92 9.64
CA ILE A 226 0.14 -13.17 8.46
C ILE A 226 1.39 -13.93 8.89
N ILE A 227 1.60 -15.10 8.29
CA ILE A 227 2.82 -15.88 8.48
C ILE A 227 3.71 -15.71 7.25
N PRO A 228 4.87 -15.04 7.37
CA PRO A 228 5.88 -14.99 6.32
C PRO A 228 6.23 -16.35 5.74
N TYR A 229 6.55 -16.39 4.44
CA TYR A 229 7.07 -17.61 3.83
C TYR A 229 8.31 -18.12 4.56
N ASN A 230 8.37 -19.43 4.80
CA ASN A 230 9.44 -20.11 5.56
C ASN A 230 9.63 -19.57 6.99
N CYS A 231 8.59 -19.08 7.65
CA CYS A 231 8.67 -18.71 9.06
C CYS A 231 7.61 -19.41 9.91
N THR A 232 7.89 -19.53 11.21
CA THR A 232 6.91 -19.95 12.22
C THR A 232 6.15 -18.74 12.77
N PHE A 233 5.10 -18.98 13.56
CA PHE A 233 4.40 -17.92 14.30
C PHE A 233 4.61 -18.13 15.82
N PRO A 234 5.14 -17.15 16.56
CA PRO A 234 5.75 -15.89 16.10
C PRO A 234 7.01 -16.12 15.25
N CYS A 235 7.36 -15.19 14.35
CA CYS A 235 8.47 -15.36 13.43
C CYS A 235 9.81 -14.93 14.08
N PRO A 236 10.82 -15.81 14.21
CA PRO A 236 12.11 -15.43 14.78
C PRO A 236 12.81 -14.33 13.99
N LEU A 237 13.45 -13.37 14.67
CA LEU A 237 14.11 -12.22 14.03
C LEU A 237 15.09 -12.61 12.92
N ASN A 238 15.92 -13.63 13.15
CA ASN A 238 16.93 -14.03 12.18
C ASN A 238 16.29 -14.62 10.91
N GLU A 239 15.23 -15.42 11.05
CA GLU A 239 14.48 -15.97 9.92
C GLU A 239 13.78 -14.86 9.14
N PHE A 240 13.13 -13.92 9.84
CA PHE A 240 12.47 -12.78 9.23
C PHE A 240 13.45 -11.92 8.40
N LEU A 241 14.60 -11.58 8.98
CA LEU A 241 15.63 -10.80 8.29
C LEU A 241 16.25 -11.55 7.11
N GLN A 242 16.53 -12.85 7.26
CA GLN A 242 17.08 -13.67 6.18
C GLN A 242 16.15 -13.71 4.96
N THR A 243 14.84 -13.78 5.18
CA THR A 243 13.83 -13.82 4.12
C THR A 243 13.66 -12.47 3.42
N TYR A 244 13.65 -11.37 4.17
CA TYR A 244 13.21 -10.07 3.63
C TYR A 244 14.32 -9.06 3.35
N GLU A 245 15.50 -9.19 3.95
CA GLU A 245 16.63 -8.29 3.63
C GLU A 245 17.03 -8.30 2.15
N PRO A 246 17.10 -9.46 1.45
CA PRO A 246 17.43 -9.49 0.03
C PRO A 246 16.40 -8.79 -0.86
N LYS A 247 15.15 -8.69 -0.39
CA LYS A 247 14.03 -8.07 -1.12
C LYS A 247 13.90 -6.57 -0.83
N ALA A 248 14.63 -6.05 0.15
CA ALA A 248 14.49 -4.67 0.62
C ALA A 248 15.43 -3.69 -0.11
N ILE A 249 15.00 -2.42 -0.19
CA ILE A 249 15.81 -1.31 -0.71
C ILE A 249 16.03 -0.31 0.44
N PHE A 250 17.27 -0.26 0.96
CA PHE A 250 17.61 0.48 2.18
C PHE A 250 17.94 1.97 1.99
N SER A 251 18.00 2.48 0.76
CA SER A 251 18.33 3.89 0.53
C SER A 251 17.71 4.43 -0.74
N PHE A 252 17.40 5.72 -0.74
CA PHE A 252 16.85 6.39 -1.91
C PHE A 252 17.82 6.30 -3.08
N ARG A 253 19.13 6.42 -2.82
CA ARG A 253 20.17 6.23 -3.84
C ARG A 253 20.05 4.86 -4.51
N ARG A 254 19.85 3.78 -3.74
CA ARG A 254 19.66 2.45 -4.31
C ARG A 254 18.35 2.36 -5.10
N LEU A 255 17.24 2.88 -4.57
CA LEU A 255 15.97 2.92 -5.30
C LEU A 255 16.12 3.64 -6.64
N ALA A 256 16.79 4.78 -6.63
CA ALA A 256 17.00 5.61 -7.80
C ALA A 256 17.89 4.93 -8.85
N GLN A 257 18.90 4.16 -8.40
CA GLN A 257 19.68 3.28 -9.27
C GLN A 257 18.83 2.14 -9.86
N GLU A 258 18.05 1.45 -9.04
CA GLU A 258 17.15 0.38 -9.50
C GLU A 258 16.09 0.90 -10.47
N CYS A 259 15.63 2.14 -10.30
CA CYS A 259 14.68 2.79 -11.20
C CYS A 259 15.31 3.41 -12.46
N GLU A 260 16.64 3.39 -12.60
CA GLU A 260 17.37 4.01 -13.71
C GLU A 260 17.17 5.54 -13.80
N LEU A 261 17.12 6.23 -12.66
CA LEU A 261 16.98 7.68 -12.62
C LEU A 261 18.26 8.39 -13.06
N LYS A 262 18.15 9.27 -14.07
CA LYS A 262 19.29 9.95 -14.71
C LYS A 262 20.06 10.90 -13.78
N ASN A 263 19.46 11.38 -12.68
CA ASN A 263 19.99 12.48 -11.85
C ASN A 263 20.38 12.08 -10.42
N CYS A 264 20.78 10.83 -10.16
CA CYS A 264 21.15 10.37 -8.81
C CYS A 264 22.43 11.01 -8.22
N LEU A 265 23.16 11.83 -8.99
CA LEU A 265 24.48 12.34 -8.62
C LEU A 265 24.47 13.73 -7.95
N ASN A 266 23.32 14.43 -7.89
CA ASN A 266 23.29 15.83 -7.47
C ASN A 266 22.67 16.11 -6.09
N GLU A 267 22.08 15.13 -5.40
CA GLU A 267 21.43 15.37 -4.10
C GLU A 267 22.33 15.13 -2.87
N ALA A 268 23.60 14.79 -3.06
CA ALA A 268 24.56 14.69 -1.96
C ALA A 268 24.92 16.07 -1.33
N SER A 269 24.47 17.18 -1.90
CA SER A 269 24.80 18.54 -1.44
C SER A 269 23.70 19.25 -0.63
N VAL A 270 22.55 18.61 -0.37
CA VAL A 270 21.49 19.18 0.50
C VAL A 270 21.27 18.32 1.74
N SER A 271 22.37 17.94 2.40
CA SER A 271 22.38 17.59 3.82
C SER A 271 23.41 18.44 4.57
N GLY A 272 23.32 19.76 4.33
CA GLY A 272 23.97 20.75 5.17
C GLY A 272 23.20 20.88 6.48
N SER A 273 23.74 20.26 7.53
CA SER A 273 23.51 20.53 8.94
C SER A 273 22.95 21.93 9.22
N LYS A 274 21.66 22.02 9.58
CA LYS A 274 21.22 23.04 10.53
C LYS A 274 20.90 22.33 11.83
N GLY A 275 21.95 22.25 12.66
CA GLY A 275 21.84 21.90 14.06
C GLY A 275 20.87 22.85 14.75
N LEU A 276 19.91 22.27 15.45
CA LEU A 276 19.24 22.91 16.57
C LEU A 276 20.27 23.02 17.69
N LEU A 277 20.86 24.20 17.85
CA LEU A 277 21.53 24.60 19.09
C LEU A 277 21.12 26.03 19.47
N ASN A 278 20.58 26.11 20.68
CA ASN A 278 20.29 27.27 21.50
C ASN A 278 21.29 28.43 21.36
N LYS A 279 20.76 29.65 21.43
CA LYS A 279 21.02 30.66 22.47
C LYS A 279 20.32 31.97 22.08
N ASN A 280 19.65 32.59 23.04
CA ASN A 280 19.63 34.03 23.27
C ASN A 280 19.07 34.22 24.68
N ASP A 281 19.99 34.19 25.64
CA ASP A 281 19.92 35.07 26.80
C ASP A 281 20.44 36.43 26.29
N ASP A 282 19.59 37.45 26.38
CA ASP A 282 19.88 38.83 26.79
C ASP A 282 18.53 39.48 27.14
#